data_AF-A0AAU2X0T0-F1
#
_entry.id   AF-A0AAU2X0T0-F1
#
_cell.length_a   1.000
_cell.length_b   1.000
_cell.length_c   1.000
_cell.angle_alpha   90.00
_cell.angle_beta   90.00
_cell.angle_gamma   90.00
#
_symmetry.space_group_name_H-M   'P 1'
#
loop_
_entity.id
_entity.type
_entity.pdbx_description
1 polymer ?
#
loop_
_entity_poly.entity_id
_entity_poly.type
_entity_poly.pdbx_seq_one_letter_code
_entity_poly.pdbx_strand_id
1 'polypeptide(L)'
;MARKTPAISPALAALAAAVMVLTAGCGDDGEDNTKKLADWANQVCTADVTGRIDASKTALDDIGTVVPNEAPEALKTRLVGDVAKLAEANTAFAASLDKAGPPEIKDGRAQLQVLTGDLRATAAGWTAVKTKLEELPTGDQKAFADALRALEPSITSSITVSRAALDKLHQGALGKALAAVPNCVSGPAAPPDATPATSPAPPADPATDQPPASPPVPPADTPSPSATASGSTSPSASSSASPSKSPSKSSTTSASARP
;
A
#
# COMPACT_ATOMS: atom_id res chain seq x y z
N MET A 1 -6.21 1.12 47.06
CA MET A 1 -5.38 -0.07 46.83
C MET A 1 -4.67 0.12 45.50
N ALA A 2 -3.34 0.02 45.51
CA ALA A 2 -2.43 0.54 44.50
C ALA A 2 -2.57 -0.14 43.12
N ARG A 3 -2.73 0.65 42.06
CA ARG A 3 -2.51 0.19 40.68
C ARG A 3 -1.02 0.26 40.39
N LYS A 4 -0.44 -0.92 40.17
CA LYS A 4 0.98 -1.14 39.85
C LYS A 4 1.20 -0.71 38.40
N THR A 5 1.97 0.35 38.19
CA THR A 5 2.49 0.76 36.89
C THR A 5 3.42 -0.34 36.35
N PRO A 6 3.28 -0.78 35.09
CA PRO A 6 4.31 -1.60 34.46
C PRO A 6 5.53 -0.73 34.24
N ALA A 7 6.66 -1.15 34.83
CA ALA A 7 7.97 -0.57 34.59
C ALA A 7 8.33 -0.77 33.11
N ILE A 8 8.46 0.33 32.38
CA ILE A 8 9.08 0.34 31.06
C ILE A 8 10.57 0.11 31.30
N SER A 9 11.07 -1.05 30.88
CA SER A 9 12.49 -1.41 30.97
C SER A 9 13.37 -0.32 30.32
N PRO A 10 14.48 0.10 30.94
CA PRO A 10 15.36 1.15 30.41
C PRO A 10 16.24 0.67 29.24
N ALA A 11 15.76 -0.25 28.41
CA ALA A 11 16.52 -0.83 27.29
C ALA A 11 16.38 -0.05 25.97
N LEU A 12 15.55 1.01 25.91
CA LEU A 12 15.34 1.81 24.70
C LEU A 12 15.98 3.21 24.72
N ALA A 13 16.74 3.56 25.76
CA ALA A 13 17.39 4.87 25.87
C ALA A 13 18.88 4.90 25.48
N ALA A 14 19.40 3.82 24.88
CA ALA A 14 20.83 3.67 24.58
C ALA A 14 21.14 3.30 23.12
N LEU A 15 20.46 3.93 22.15
CA LEU A 15 20.82 3.85 20.73
C LEU A 15 21.17 5.22 20.12
N ALA A 16 21.65 6.15 20.96
CA ALA A 16 22.12 7.47 20.53
C ALA A 16 23.64 7.68 20.71
N ALA A 17 24.41 6.63 21.00
CA ALA A 17 25.87 6.75 21.11
C ALA A 17 26.58 5.47 20.64
N ALA A 18 27.65 5.69 19.86
CA ALA A 18 28.58 4.71 19.29
C ALA A 18 28.16 4.04 17.98
N VAL A 19 28.28 4.78 16.86
CA VAL A 19 28.68 4.17 15.58
C VAL A 19 30.17 3.81 15.71
N MET A 20 30.45 2.68 16.34
CA MET A 20 31.73 2.00 16.17
C MET A 20 31.71 1.36 14.79
N VAL A 21 32.55 1.89 13.90
CA VAL A 21 32.88 1.30 12.61
C VAL A 21 33.53 -0.07 12.87
N LEU A 22 32.74 -1.13 12.77
CA LEU A 22 33.23 -2.50 12.72
C LEU A 22 33.25 -2.95 11.26
N THR A 23 34.46 -2.88 10.72
CA THR A 23 34.88 -3.47 9.45
C THR A 23 34.82 -4.99 9.52
N ALA A 24 33.89 -5.61 8.79
CA ALA A 24 34.08 -6.92 8.17
C ALA A 24 32.92 -7.23 7.22
N GLY A 25 33.17 -7.10 5.91
CA GLY A 25 32.36 -7.78 4.88
C GLY A 25 31.88 -6.90 3.72
N CYS A 26 32.64 -6.99 2.63
CA CYS A 26 32.23 -6.78 1.22
C CYS A 26 32.30 -5.35 0.63
N GLY A 27 33.46 -5.04 0.03
CA GLY A 27 33.58 -4.23 -1.20
C GLY A 27 33.87 -2.74 -1.02
N ASP A 28 35.15 -2.36 -1.05
CA ASP A 28 35.65 -1.08 -1.59
C ASP A 28 34.81 0.21 -1.33
N ASP A 29 34.30 0.39 -0.11
CA ASP A 29 33.60 1.62 0.27
C ASP A 29 34.61 2.57 0.94
N GLY A 30 35.34 3.33 0.12
CA GLY A 30 36.10 4.48 0.60
C GLY A 30 35.21 5.53 1.28
N GLU A 31 35.81 6.43 2.06
CA GLU A 31 35.10 7.54 2.75
C GLU A 31 34.21 8.35 1.79
N ASP A 32 34.61 8.47 0.53
CA ASP A 32 33.86 9.15 -0.53
C ASP A 32 32.51 8.50 -0.86
N ASN A 33 32.43 7.17 -0.92
CA ASN A 33 31.17 6.46 -1.19
C ASN A 33 30.20 6.58 -0.02
N THR A 34 30.72 6.52 1.21
CA THR A 34 29.93 6.73 2.43
C THR A 34 29.33 8.14 2.45
N LYS A 35 30.13 9.16 2.12
CA LYS A 35 29.66 10.55 2.06
C LYS A 35 28.59 10.74 0.99
N LYS A 36 28.78 10.18 -0.21
CA LYS A 36 27.81 10.30 -1.31
C LYS A 36 26.49 9.60 -1.01
N LEU A 37 26.53 8.43 -0.37
CA LEU A 37 25.33 7.73 0.11
C LEU A 37 24.58 8.54 1.17
N ALA A 38 25.30 9.18 2.10
CA ALA A 38 24.69 10.07 3.08
C ALA A 38 24.07 11.32 2.42
N ASP A 39 24.75 11.92 1.45
CA ASP A 39 24.23 13.07 0.70
C ASP A 39 22.98 12.68 -0.12
N TRP A 40 22.98 11.50 -0.74
CA TRP A 40 21.81 10.94 -1.43
C TRP A 40 20.64 10.72 -0.47
N ALA A 41 20.88 10.12 0.70
CA ALA A 41 19.84 9.88 1.70
C ALA A 41 19.23 11.21 2.21
N ASN A 42 20.04 12.27 2.37
CA ASN A 42 19.54 13.60 2.72
C ASN A 42 18.64 14.21 1.63
N GLN A 43 18.96 13.97 0.36
CA GLN A 43 18.11 14.43 -0.76
C GLN A 43 16.77 13.68 -0.81
N VAL A 44 16.78 12.39 -0.46
CA VAL A 44 15.56 11.58 -0.39
C VAL A 44 14.67 12.00 0.78
N CYS A 45 15.26 12.20 1.96
CA CYS A 45 14.56 12.49 3.21
C CYS A 45 14.39 13.99 3.48
N THR A 46 13.70 14.67 2.56
CA THR A 46 13.32 16.08 2.73
C THR A 46 12.23 16.27 3.78
N ALA A 47 12.11 17.48 4.34
CA ALA A 47 11.08 17.80 5.33
C ALA A 47 9.63 17.55 4.85
N ASP A 48 9.35 17.75 3.56
CA ASP A 48 8.04 17.42 2.97
C ASP A 48 7.78 15.91 2.99
N VAL A 49 8.78 15.12 2.57
CA VAL A 49 8.69 13.65 2.57
C VAL A 49 8.50 13.13 3.99
N THR A 50 9.30 13.60 4.95
CA THR A 50 9.18 13.16 6.35
C THR A 50 7.82 13.54 6.94
N GLY A 51 7.33 14.75 6.67
CA GLY A 51 6.00 15.17 7.11
C GLY A 51 4.87 14.30 6.52
N ARG A 52 4.98 13.86 5.27
CA ARG A 52 4.01 12.95 4.65
C ARG A 52 4.10 11.53 5.18
N ILE A 53 5.29 11.06 5.56
CA ILE A 53 5.46 9.78 6.25
C ILE A 53 4.75 9.82 7.60
N ASP A 54 4.92 10.90 8.38
CA ASP A 54 4.25 11.06 9.67
C ASP A 54 2.73 11.18 9.53
N ALA A 55 2.26 11.91 8.51
CA ALA A 55 0.84 11.96 8.16
C ALA A 55 0.28 10.58 7.77
N SER A 56 1.08 9.77 7.06
CA SER A 56 0.69 8.40 6.69
C SER A 56 0.62 7.46 7.88
N LYS A 57 1.52 7.59 8.85
CA LYS A 57 1.46 6.83 10.10
C LYS A 57 0.18 7.15 10.87
N THR A 58 -0.09 8.45 11.03
CA THR A 58 -1.34 8.92 11.66
C THR A 58 -2.57 8.40 10.93
N ALA A 59 -2.54 8.40 9.59
CA ALA A 59 -3.63 7.86 8.76
C ALA A 59 -3.83 6.35 8.96
N LEU A 60 -2.74 5.56 9.04
CA LEU A 60 -2.82 4.12 9.29
C LEU A 60 -3.39 3.81 10.67
N ASP A 61 -2.97 4.56 11.69
CA ASP A 61 -3.49 4.45 13.04
C ASP A 61 -4.99 4.81 13.10
N ASP A 62 -5.40 5.86 12.39
CA ASP A 62 -6.79 6.30 12.33
C ASP A 62 -7.68 5.29 11.59
N ILE A 63 -7.22 4.71 10.47
CA ILE A 63 -7.94 3.65 9.74
C ILE A 63 -8.26 2.45 10.66
N GLY A 64 -7.35 2.10 11.56
CA GLY A 64 -7.53 1.02 12.54
C GLY A 64 -8.44 1.39 13.72
N THR A 65 -8.82 2.66 13.86
CA THR A 65 -9.56 3.17 15.01
C THR A 65 -11.08 3.04 14.83
N VAL A 66 -11.72 2.44 15.82
CA VAL A 66 -13.19 2.36 15.93
C VAL A 66 -13.69 3.55 16.74
N VAL A 67 -14.47 4.44 16.10
CA VAL A 67 -15.11 5.56 16.77
C VAL A 67 -16.56 5.17 17.14
N PRO A 68 -16.92 5.16 18.45
CA PRO A 68 -18.27 4.78 18.86
C PRO A 68 -19.33 5.71 18.26
N ASN A 69 -20.41 5.12 17.74
CA ASN A 69 -21.54 5.84 17.13
C ASN A 69 -21.17 6.72 15.93
N GLU A 70 -20.05 6.44 15.25
CA GLU A 70 -19.68 7.13 14.02
C GLU A 70 -20.68 6.79 12.91
N ALA A 71 -21.28 7.83 12.32
CA ALA A 71 -22.20 7.66 11.20
C ALA A 71 -21.45 7.19 9.94
N PRO A 72 -22.06 6.35 9.07
CA PRO A 72 -21.41 5.86 7.86
C PRO A 72 -20.79 6.96 6.97
N GLU A 73 -21.45 8.11 6.84
CA GLU A 73 -20.91 9.25 6.08
C GLU A 73 -19.66 9.88 6.72
N ALA A 74 -19.63 9.95 8.05
CA ALA A 74 -18.47 10.46 8.80
C ALA A 74 -17.30 9.49 8.66
N LEU A 75 -17.55 8.19 8.84
CA LEU A 75 -16.55 7.14 8.64
C LEU A 75 -16.02 7.13 7.20
N LYS A 76 -16.89 7.24 6.19
CA LYS A 76 -16.49 7.35 4.78
C LYS A 76 -15.55 8.54 4.56
N THR A 77 -15.95 9.72 5.04
CA THR A 77 -15.16 10.96 4.88
C THR A 77 -13.79 10.84 5.53
N ARG A 78 -13.74 10.28 6.75
CA ARG A 78 -12.51 10.05 7.50
C ARG A 78 -11.56 9.11 6.75
N LEU A 79 -12.05 7.92 6.37
CA LEU A 79 -11.26 6.93 5.63
C LEU A 79 -10.79 7.44 4.26
N VAL A 80 -11.61 8.21 3.52
CA VAL A 80 -11.20 8.85 2.26
C VAL A 80 -10.02 9.80 2.49
N GLY A 81 -10.07 10.61 3.55
CA GLY A 81 -8.99 11.52 3.92
C GLY A 81 -7.70 10.78 4.28
N ASP A 82 -7.78 9.69 5.02
CA ASP A 82 -6.61 8.91 5.43
C ASP A 82 -5.98 8.16 4.27
N VAL A 83 -6.78 7.49 3.45
CA VAL A 83 -6.27 6.82 2.25
C VAL A 83 -5.64 7.80 1.26
N ALA A 84 -6.15 9.04 1.17
CA ALA A 84 -5.52 10.09 0.38
C ALA A 84 -4.10 10.42 0.87
N LYS A 85 -3.90 10.54 2.20
CA LYS A 85 -2.56 10.77 2.78
C LYS A 85 -1.58 9.66 2.42
N LEU A 86 -2.04 8.40 2.41
CA LEU A 86 -1.21 7.26 2.00
C LEU A 86 -0.80 7.34 0.53
N ALA A 87 -1.73 7.69 -0.36
CA ALA A 87 -1.42 7.87 -1.79
C ALA A 87 -0.42 9.02 -2.01
N GLU A 88 -0.63 10.16 -1.33
CA GLU A 88 0.23 11.33 -1.41
C GLU A 88 1.64 11.06 -0.93
N ALA A 89 1.82 10.36 0.19
CA ALA A 89 3.14 10.05 0.72
C ALA A 89 3.94 9.13 -0.20
N ASN A 90 3.31 8.10 -0.76
CA ASN A 90 3.97 7.22 -1.73
C ASN A 90 4.36 7.98 -3.01
N THR A 91 3.51 8.90 -3.47
CA THR A 91 3.81 9.76 -4.62
C THR A 91 4.99 10.69 -4.34
N ALA A 92 4.98 11.37 -3.19
CA ALA A 92 6.04 12.28 -2.80
C ALA A 92 7.37 11.55 -2.60
N PHE A 93 7.33 10.34 -2.05
CA PHE A 93 8.54 9.54 -1.85
C PHE A 93 9.14 9.07 -3.18
N ALA A 94 8.31 8.60 -4.11
CA ALA A 94 8.76 8.26 -5.46
C ALA A 94 9.39 9.47 -6.18
N ALA A 95 8.76 10.65 -6.07
CA ALA A 95 9.28 11.88 -6.68
C ALA A 95 10.61 12.33 -6.04
N SER A 96 10.76 12.16 -4.72
CA SER A 96 12.00 12.48 -4.02
C SER A 96 13.14 11.56 -4.46
N LEU A 97 12.86 10.27 -4.61
CA LEU A 97 13.79 9.27 -5.14
C LEU A 97 14.21 9.57 -6.60
N ASP A 98 13.26 9.93 -7.47
CA ASP A 98 13.57 10.35 -8.84
C ASP A 98 14.48 11.58 -8.86
N LYS A 99 14.20 12.56 -7.98
CA LYS A 99 14.95 13.80 -7.86
C LYS A 99 16.38 13.57 -7.34
N ALA A 100 16.54 12.69 -6.36
CA ALA A 100 17.85 12.31 -5.82
C ALA A 100 18.69 11.52 -6.85
N GLY A 101 18.02 10.84 -7.79
CA GLY A 101 18.67 10.02 -8.79
C GLY A 101 19.26 8.73 -8.21
N PRO A 102 19.94 7.92 -9.04
CA PRO A 102 20.43 6.62 -8.62
C PRO A 102 21.56 6.78 -7.59
N PRO A 103 21.50 6.06 -6.45
CA PRO A 103 22.61 6.04 -5.49
C PRO A 103 23.84 5.41 -6.15
N GLU A 104 25.04 5.89 -5.78
CA GLU A 104 26.32 5.37 -6.27
C GLU A 104 26.69 4.05 -5.59
N ILE A 105 25.87 3.03 -5.84
CA ILE A 105 26.11 1.65 -5.42
C ILE A 105 25.94 0.72 -6.62
N LYS A 106 26.41 -0.52 -6.46
CA LYS A 106 26.15 -1.57 -7.44
C LYS A 106 24.64 -1.70 -7.69
N ASP A 107 24.26 -1.68 -8.96
CA ASP A 107 22.87 -1.77 -9.43
C ASP A 107 21.92 -0.64 -8.95
N GLY A 108 22.45 0.48 -8.44
CA GLY A 108 21.66 1.58 -7.86
C GLY A 108 20.60 2.15 -8.81
N ARG A 109 20.88 2.21 -10.12
CA ARG A 109 19.88 2.62 -11.14
C ARG A 109 18.72 1.63 -11.26
N ALA A 110 19.01 0.33 -11.31
CA ALA A 110 17.97 -0.69 -11.43
C ALA A 110 17.12 -0.74 -10.15
N GLN A 111 17.77 -0.65 -8.98
CA GLN A 111 17.10 -0.59 -7.69
C GLN A 111 16.18 0.63 -7.58
N LEU A 112 16.64 1.82 -8.01
CA LEU A 112 15.81 3.03 -8.00
C LEU A 112 14.58 2.90 -8.93
N GLN A 113 14.74 2.33 -10.13
CA GLN A 113 13.62 2.14 -11.05
C GLN A 113 12.56 1.20 -10.47
N VAL A 114 12.98 0.07 -9.88
CA VAL A 114 12.06 -0.87 -9.23
C VAL A 114 11.35 -0.20 -8.06
N LEU A 115 12.11 0.48 -7.19
CA LEU A 115 11.55 1.13 -6.00
C LEU A 115 10.55 2.24 -6.35
N THR A 116 10.89 3.13 -7.28
CA THR A 116 9.98 4.20 -7.71
C THR A 116 8.77 3.64 -8.47
N GLY A 117 8.93 2.51 -9.18
CA GLY A 117 7.82 1.76 -9.76
C GLY A 117 6.85 1.23 -8.69
N ASP A 118 7.38 0.51 -7.69
CA ASP A 118 6.59 -0.08 -6.61
C ASP A 118 5.86 1.00 -5.78
N LEU A 119 6.50 2.15 -5.52
CA LEU A 119 5.87 3.28 -4.81
C LEU A 119 4.76 3.94 -5.62
N ARG A 120 4.93 4.13 -6.94
CA ARG A 120 3.87 4.67 -7.80
C ARG A 120 2.70 3.69 -7.95
N ALA A 121 3.00 2.39 -8.07
CA ALA A 121 1.96 1.34 -8.08
C ALA A 121 1.17 1.33 -6.77
N THR A 122 1.87 1.47 -5.64
CA THR A 122 1.25 1.63 -4.32
C THR A 122 0.35 2.87 -4.25
N ALA A 123 0.84 4.03 -4.71
CA ALA A 123 0.04 5.26 -4.73
C ALA A 123 -1.23 5.13 -5.58
N ALA A 124 -1.12 4.45 -6.73
CA ALA A 124 -2.27 4.13 -7.57
C ALA A 124 -3.26 3.17 -6.87
N GLY A 125 -2.76 2.16 -6.15
CA GLY A 125 -3.57 1.25 -5.34
C GLY A 125 -4.38 1.99 -4.27
N TRP A 126 -3.75 2.89 -3.51
CA TRP A 126 -4.45 3.73 -2.54
C TRP A 126 -5.44 4.69 -3.19
N THR A 127 -5.11 5.26 -4.35
CA THR A 127 -6.05 6.10 -5.10
C THR A 127 -7.29 5.31 -5.53
N ALA A 128 -7.13 4.06 -5.96
CA ALA A 128 -8.25 3.19 -6.30
C ALA A 128 -9.12 2.86 -5.07
N VAL A 129 -8.51 2.58 -3.91
CA VAL A 129 -9.23 2.39 -2.64
C VAL A 129 -10.00 3.66 -2.27
N LYS A 130 -9.40 4.84 -2.40
CA LYS A 130 -10.06 6.13 -2.16
C LYS A 130 -11.32 6.28 -3.04
N THR A 131 -11.20 6.06 -4.34
CA THR A 131 -12.36 6.16 -5.25
C THR A 131 -13.46 5.17 -4.85
N LYS A 132 -13.10 3.95 -4.47
CA LYS A 132 -14.08 2.95 -4.02
C LYS A 132 -14.74 3.33 -2.69
N LEU A 133 -14.01 3.95 -1.77
CA LEU A 133 -14.57 4.51 -0.54
C LEU A 133 -15.57 5.64 -0.84
N GLU A 134 -15.25 6.55 -1.76
CA GLU A 134 -16.11 7.66 -2.15
C GLU A 134 -17.47 7.19 -2.71
N GLU A 135 -17.45 6.05 -3.41
CA GLU A 135 -18.62 5.38 -4.01
C GLU A 135 -19.50 4.60 -3.01
N LEU A 136 -19.08 4.47 -1.74
CA LEU A 136 -19.82 3.64 -0.78
C LEU A 136 -21.22 4.18 -0.46
N PRO A 137 -22.25 3.30 -0.42
CA PRO A 137 -23.59 3.69 0.01
C PRO A 137 -23.62 3.90 1.53
N THR A 138 -24.03 5.08 1.99
CA THR A 138 -24.05 5.41 3.44
C THR A 138 -25.44 5.36 4.07
N GLY A 139 -26.48 5.11 3.25
CA GLY A 139 -27.88 5.02 3.70
C GLY A 139 -28.30 3.66 4.28
N ASP A 140 -27.50 2.61 4.07
CA ASP A 140 -27.75 1.26 4.60
C ASP A 140 -26.48 0.75 5.28
N GLN A 141 -26.54 0.55 6.60
CA GLN A 141 -25.38 0.15 7.39
C GLN A 141 -24.82 -1.22 7.00
N LYS A 142 -25.69 -2.16 6.62
CA LYS A 142 -25.26 -3.50 6.20
C LYS A 142 -24.55 -3.41 4.85
N ALA A 143 -25.14 -2.72 3.88
CA ALA A 143 -24.53 -2.52 2.57
C ALA A 143 -23.19 -1.77 2.67
N PHE A 144 -23.13 -0.75 3.53
CA PHE A 144 -21.89 -0.02 3.81
C PHE A 144 -20.79 -0.96 4.37
N ALA A 145 -21.12 -1.75 5.39
CA ALA A 145 -20.18 -2.67 6.01
C ALA A 145 -19.72 -3.80 5.06
N ASP A 146 -20.63 -4.33 4.24
CA ASP A 146 -20.31 -5.35 3.24
C ASP A 146 -19.41 -4.77 2.14
N ALA A 147 -19.69 -3.55 1.70
CA ALA A 147 -18.88 -2.88 0.69
C ALA A 147 -17.50 -2.44 1.22
N LEU A 148 -17.38 -2.06 2.50
CA LEU A 148 -16.07 -1.87 3.14
C LEU A 148 -15.24 -3.16 3.17
N ARG A 149 -15.85 -4.31 3.52
CA ARG A 149 -15.15 -5.61 3.47
C ARG A 149 -14.65 -5.95 2.07
N ALA A 150 -15.42 -5.59 1.04
CA ALA A 150 -15.02 -5.84 -0.35
C ALA A 150 -13.74 -5.07 -0.78
N LEU A 151 -13.31 -4.07 -0.02
CA LEU A 151 -12.05 -3.33 -0.27
C LEU A 151 -10.81 -4.03 0.29
N GLU A 152 -10.98 -5.01 1.18
CA GLU A 152 -9.88 -5.70 1.86
C GLU A 152 -8.81 -6.26 0.90
N PRO A 153 -9.15 -6.88 -0.26
CA PRO A 153 -8.14 -7.37 -1.19
C PRO A 153 -7.28 -6.24 -1.79
N SER A 154 -7.90 -5.10 -2.14
CA SER A 154 -7.20 -3.94 -2.70
C SER A 154 -6.28 -3.29 -1.67
N ILE A 155 -6.74 -3.18 -0.42
CA ILE A 155 -5.95 -2.67 0.70
C ILE A 155 -4.77 -3.61 0.99
N THR A 156 -5.02 -4.91 1.09
CA THR A 156 -4.00 -5.93 1.36
C THR A 156 -2.92 -5.96 0.28
N SER A 157 -3.33 -5.87 -1.00
CA SER A 157 -2.40 -5.78 -2.12
C SER A 157 -1.50 -4.54 -2.01
N SER A 158 -2.09 -3.37 -1.75
CA SER A 158 -1.36 -2.10 -1.61
C SER A 158 -0.34 -2.16 -0.47
N ILE A 159 -0.74 -2.69 0.69
CA ILE A 159 0.14 -2.89 1.86
C ILE A 159 1.29 -3.84 1.52
N THR A 160 1.02 -4.93 0.81
CA THR A 160 2.04 -5.93 0.46
C THR A 160 3.10 -5.35 -0.46
N VAL A 161 2.69 -4.62 -1.50
CA VAL A 161 3.61 -3.93 -2.42
C VAL A 161 4.40 -2.85 -1.67
N SER A 162 3.75 -2.09 -0.78
CA SER A 162 4.42 -1.07 0.05
C SER A 162 5.54 -1.69 0.91
N ARG A 163 5.26 -2.80 1.59
CA ARG A 163 6.26 -3.48 2.44
C ARG A 163 7.42 -3.99 1.60
N ALA A 164 7.15 -4.65 0.48
CA ALA A 164 8.21 -5.15 -0.39
C ALA A 164 9.12 -4.02 -0.89
N ALA A 165 8.55 -2.85 -1.20
CA ALA A 165 9.31 -1.67 -1.59
C ALA A 165 10.19 -1.14 -0.45
N LEU A 166 9.61 -0.98 0.75
CA LEU A 166 10.31 -0.50 1.95
C LEU A 166 11.39 -1.47 2.42
N ASP A 167 11.14 -2.78 2.36
CA ASP A 167 12.11 -3.80 2.73
C ASP A 167 13.34 -3.74 1.82
N LYS A 168 13.15 -3.57 0.51
CA LYS A 168 14.26 -3.37 -0.44
C LYS A 168 15.06 -2.11 -0.10
N LEU A 169 14.37 -1.04 0.28
CA LEU A 169 15.00 0.24 0.60
C LEU A 169 15.81 0.17 1.91
N HIS A 170 15.35 -0.59 2.89
CA HIS A 170 16.03 -0.77 4.18
C HIS A 170 17.16 -1.81 4.15
N GLN A 171 17.41 -2.46 3.01
CA GLN A 171 18.49 -3.45 2.88
C GLN A 171 19.84 -2.80 2.56
N GLY A 172 20.91 -3.42 3.05
CA GLY A 172 22.28 -3.13 2.64
C GLY A 172 22.73 -1.69 2.91
N ALA A 173 23.47 -1.12 1.96
CA ALA A 173 24.04 0.22 2.05
C ALA A 173 22.97 1.33 2.03
N LEU A 174 21.86 1.13 1.33
CA LEU A 174 20.76 2.10 1.27
C LEU A 174 20.08 2.26 2.63
N GLY A 175 19.75 1.14 3.27
CA GLY A 175 19.16 1.16 4.61
C GLY A 175 20.07 1.84 5.63
N LYS A 176 21.38 1.56 5.58
CA LYS A 176 22.37 2.23 6.44
C LYS A 176 22.44 3.74 6.18
N ALA A 177 22.43 4.16 4.92
CA ALA A 177 22.49 5.57 4.55
C ALA A 177 21.25 6.34 5.02
N LEU A 178 20.05 5.78 4.83
CA LEU A 178 18.80 6.36 5.30
C LEU A 178 18.74 6.39 6.84
N ALA A 179 19.23 5.35 7.50
CA ALA A 179 19.31 5.29 8.97
C ALA A 179 20.22 6.37 9.57
N ALA A 180 21.22 6.83 8.82
CA ALA A 180 22.16 7.85 9.26
C ALA A 180 21.61 9.28 9.14
N VAL A 181 20.51 9.50 8.41
CA VAL A 181 19.93 10.83 8.24
C VAL A 181 18.94 11.10 9.36
N PRO A 182 19.18 12.13 10.20
CA PRO A 182 18.25 12.50 11.26
C PRO A 182 16.89 12.89 10.63
N ASN A 183 15.81 12.32 11.17
CA ASN A 183 14.41 12.45 10.71
C ASN A 183 14.04 11.68 9.43
N CYS A 184 14.98 11.03 8.75
CA CYS A 184 14.67 10.08 7.68
C CYS A 184 14.06 8.79 8.24
N VAL A 185 14.46 8.41 9.45
CA VAL A 185 13.97 7.24 10.18
C VAL A 185 12.68 7.57 10.91
N SER A 186 11.61 7.74 10.15
CA SER A 186 10.30 7.44 10.66
C SER A 186 10.03 5.98 10.28
N GLY A 187 10.48 5.03 11.13
CA GLY A 187 10.50 3.59 10.88
C GLY A 187 9.21 2.98 10.32
N PRO A 188 9.26 1.76 9.74
CA PRO A 188 8.12 1.15 9.04
C PRO A 188 6.87 1.27 9.90
N ALA A 189 5.81 1.85 9.33
CA ALA A 189 4.50 1.79 9.94
C ALA A 189 4.17 0.30 10.09
N ALA A 190 4.25 -0.20 11.32
CA ALA A 190 3.73 -1.51 11.64
C ALA A 190 2.26 -1.49 11.21
N PRO A 191 1.75 -2.50 10.49
CA PRO A 191 0.31 -2.62 10.38
C PRO A 191 -0.30 -2.66 11.79
N PRO A 192 -1.53 -2.17 11.99
CA PRO A 192 -2.32 -2.75 13.05
C PRO A 192 -2.31 -4.26 12.83
N ASP A 193 -1.82 -5.02 13.80
CA ASP A 193 -2.01 -6.47 13.86
C ASP A 193 -3.50 -6.71 13.63
N ALA A 194 -3.85 -7.09 12.39
CA ALA A 194 -5.16 -7.59 12.07
C ALA A 194 -5.21 -9.04 12.56
N THR A 195 -5.11 -9.23 13.88
CA THR A 195 -5.79 -10.35 14.51
C THR A 195 -7.27 -10.11 14.28
N PRO A 196 -7.98 -10.99 13.57
CA PRO A 196 -9.43 -10.88 13.45
C PRO A 196 -9.98 -10.91 14.87
N ALA A 197 -10.70 -9.85 15.25
CA ALA A 197 -11.61 -9.91 16.38
C ALA A 197 -12.58 -11.04 16.09
N THR A 198 -12.27 -12.23 16.62
CA THR A 198 -13.22 -13.31 16.73
C THR A 198 -14.29 -12.77 17.66
N SER A 199 -15.45 -12.42 17.11
CA SER A 199 -16.63 -12.13 17.91
C SER A 199 -16.78 -13.23 18.97
N PRO A 200 -16.94 -12.89 20.25
CA PRO A 200 -17.41 -13.86 21.22
C PRO A 200 -18.77 -14.34 20.73
N ALA A 201 -18.89 -15.65 20.51
CA ALA A 201 -20.17 -16.30 20.34
C ALA A 201 -21.10 -15.90 21.50
N PRO A 202 -22.41 -15.69 21.27
CA PRO A 202 -23.34 -15.46 22.37
C PRO A 202 -23.34 -16.67 23.32
N PRO A 203 -23.50 -16.46 24.64
CA PRO A 203 -23.51 -17.55 25.60
C PRO A 203 -24.66 -18.52 25.29
N ALA A 204 -24.33 -19.81 25.25
CA ALA A 204 -25.29 -20.90 25.22
C ALA A 204 -26.03 -20.96 26.56
N ASP A 205 -27.35 -20.83 26.53
CA ASP A 205 -28.22 -21.18 27.65
C ASP A 205 -28.33 -22.72 27.79
N PRO A 206 -28.48 -23.24 29.01
CA PRO A 206 -28.49 -24.67 29.28
C PRO A 206 -29.85 -25.33 29.00
N ALA A 207 -29.76 -26.63 28.72
CA ALA A 207 -30.82 -27.54 28.30
C ALA A 207 -32.05 -27.66 29.21
N THR A 208 -33.17 -28.08 28.63
CA THR A 208 -34.19 -28.90 29.32
C THR A 208 -34.82 -29.92 28.35
N ASP A 209 -34.77 -31.19 28.77
CA ASP A 209 -35.39 -32.45 28.36
C ASP A 209 -36.39 -32.56 27.16
N GLN A 210 -35.98 -33.30 26.09
CA GLN A 210 -36.44 -34.64 25.58
C GLN A 210 -37.93 -35.13 25.76
N PRO A 211 -38.57 -36.11 25.00
CA PRO A 211 -38.36 -36.89 23.72
C PRO A 211 -39.66 -36.97 22.79
N PRO A 212 -39.91 -38.01 21.93
CA PRO A 212 -39.29 -38.32 20.62
C PRO A 212 -40.28 -38.58 19.44
N ALA A 213 -39.69 -38.67 18.23
CA ALA A 213 -40.01 -39.55 17.09
C ALA A 213 -41.32 -39.40 16.25
N SER A 214 -41.13 -39.13 14.94
CA SER A 214 -41.79 -39.82 13.82
C SER A 214 -41.03 -39.60 12.48
N PRO A 215 -41.15 -40.51 11.49
CA PRO A 215 -40.10 -40.83 10.51
C PRO A 215 -40.08 -40.03 9.19
N PRO A 216 -39.02 -40.15 8.36
CA PRO A 216 -38.85 -39.39 7.13
C PRO A 216 -39.57 -39.99 5.91
N VAL A 217 -40.15 -39.11 5.09
CA VAL A 217 -40.73 -39.41 3.76
C VAL A 217 -39.72 -39.02 2.67
N PRO A 218 -39.47 -39.87 1.65
CA PRO A 218 -38.55 -39.56 0.54
C PRO A 218 -39.27 -38.85 -0.63
N PRO A 219 -38.59 -38.00 -1.42
CA PRO A 219 -39.06 -37.67 -2.75
C PRO A 219 -38.44 -38.59 -3.82
N ALA A 220 -39.33 -39.18 -4.62
CA ALA A 220 -39.05 -40.00 -5.79
C ALA A 220 -38.84 -39.16 -7.07
N ASP A 221 -37.97 -39.69 -7.92
CA ASP A 221 -37.92 -39.71 -9.40
C ASP A 221 -38.34 -38.50 -10.27
N THR A 222 -37.32 -38.00 -11.01
CA THR A 222 -37.20 -37.84 -12.49
C THR A 222 -38.46 -37.93 -13.37
N PRO A 223 -38.58 -37.17 -14.51
CA PRO A 223 -37.66 -37.36 -15.63
C PRO A 223 -37.27 -36.13 -16.49
N SER A 224 -36.14 -36.36 -17.17
CA SER A 224 -35.63 -35.75 -18.41
C SER A 224 -36.68 -35.61 -19.53
N PRO A 225 -36.47 -34.70 -20.50
CA PRO A 225 -36.19 -35.22 -21.84
C PRO A 225 -35.02 -34.55 -22.57
N SER A 226 -34.23 -35.41 -23.22
CA SER A 226 -33.31 -35.12 -24.33
C SER A 226 -34.04 -34.64 -25.58
N ALA A 227 -33.39 -33.79 -26.40
CA ALA A 227 -32.88 -34.17 -27.73
C ALA A 227 -32.60 -32.96 -28.66
N THR A 228 -31.39 -32.98 -29.27
CA THR A 228 -31.06 -32.61 -30.67
C THR A 228 -31.19 -31.13 -31.09
N ALA A 229 -30.33 -30.51 -31.91
CA ALA A 229 -29.30 -30.96 -32.84
C ALA A 229 -28.32 -29.80 -33.19
N SER A 230 -27.13 -30.19 -33.65
CA SER A 230 -26.37 -29.66 -34.80
C SER A 230 -26.30 -28.14 -35.08
N GLY A 231 -25.06 -27.64 -35.18
CA GLY A 231 -24.78 -26.38 -35.86
C GLY A 231 -23.30 -26.00 -35.86
N SER A 232 -22.50 -26.67 -36.69
CA SER A 232 -21.17 -26.23 -37.10
C SER A 232 -21.19 -24.81 -37.66
N THR A 233 -20.19 -23.98 -37.34
CA THR A 233 -19.36 -23.21 -38.30
C THR A 233 -18.42 -22.23 -37.56
N SER A 234 -17.14 -22.58 -37.53
CA SER A 234 -16.04 -21.64 -37.82
C SER A 234 -15.96 -21.55 -39.37
N PRO A 235 -15.45 -20.50 -40.05
CA PRO A 235 -14.36 -19.60 -39.65
C PRO A 235 -14.50 -18.12 -40.10
N SER A 236 -13.55 -17.26 -39.74
CA SER A 236 -12.74 -16.51 -40.73
C SER A 236 -11.93 -15.39 -40.08
N ALA A 237 -10.62 -15.46 -40.32
CA ALA A 237 -9.72 -14.34 -40.27
C ALA A 237 -10.08 -13.31 -41.35
N SER A 238 -9.78 -12.04 -41.12
CA SER A 238 -9.45 -11.11 -42.19
C SER A 238 -8.40 -10.11 -41.71
N SER A 239 -7.26 -10.22 -42.38
CA SER A 239 -6.09 -9.37 -42.38
C SER A 239 -6.32 -8.09 -43.20
N SER A 240 -5.34 -7.18 -43.14
CA SER A 240 -5.03 -6.09 -44.10
C SER A 240 -5.76 -4.78 -43.83
N ALA A 241 -5.19 -3.58 -43.98
CA ALA A 241 -3.83 -3.12 -44.28
C ALA A 241 -3.83 -1.59 -44.09
N SER A 242 -2.67 -1.00 -43.77
CA SER A 242 -2.40 0.44 -43.94
C SER A 242 -2.46 0.84 -45.43
N PRO A 243 -2.69 2.13 -45.79
CA PRO A 243 -1.54 3.03 -45.94
C PRO A 243 -1.79 4.54 -45.65
N SER A 244 -0.68 5.20 -45.29
CA SER A 244 -0.19 6.54 -45.61
C SER A 244 -1.15 7.67 -46.03
N LYS A 245 -1.00 8.83 -45.36
CA LYS A 245 -0.73 10.14 -46.02
C LYS A 245 -0.29 11.21 -45.01
N SER A 246 0.99 11.56 -45.09
CA SER A 246 1.48 12.94 -44.88
C SER A 246 1.05 13.79 -46.09
N PRO A 247 0.90 15.14 -46.02
CA PRO A 247 2.11 15.98 -45.99
C PRO A 247 1.99 17.39 -45.36
N SER A 248 3.18 17.97 -45.14
CA SER A 248 3.59 19.36 -45.39
C SER A 248 3.34 20.51 -44.40
N LYS A 249 4.47 20.96 -43.84
CA LYS A 249 5.06 22.32 -43.90
C LYS A 249 4.23 23.51 -43.40
N SER A 250 4.79 24.23 -42.42
CA SER A 250 5.12 25.66 -42.59
C SER A 250 6.17 26.10 -41.56
N SER A 251 7.31 26.53 -42.10
CA SER A 251 8.38 27.30 -41.49
C SER A 251 7.94 28.74 -41.23
N THR A 252 8.30 29.35 -40.10
CA THR A 252 8.58 30.80 -40.06
C THR A 252 9.64 31.12 -39.01
N THR A 253 10.78 31.52 -39.53
CA THR A 253 11.92 32.18 -38.88
C THR A 253 11.56 33.65 -38.62
N SER A 254 11.92 34.21 -37.48
CA SER A 254 12.32 35.63 -37.40
C SER A 254 13.15 35.90 -36.16
N ALA A 255 14.42 36.17 -36.42
CA ALA A 255 15.31 36.90 -35.54
C ALA A 255 14.92 38.38 -35.55
N SER A 256 15.12 39.07 -34.42
CA SER A 256 15.33 40.52 -34.47
C SER A 256 16.22 40.95 -33.31
N ALA A 257 17.28 41.67 -33.67
CA ALA A 257 18.35 42.13 -32.83
C ALA A 257 18.16 43.61 -32.46
N ARG A 258 18.56 43.95 -31.22
CA ARG A 258 19.21 45.20 -30.76
C ARG A 258 18.51 46.55 -30.98
N PRO A 259 18.82 47.53 -30.12
CA PRO A 259 20.00 48.41 -30.34
C PRO A 259 21.21 48.11 -29.46
#